data_AF-A0A1A8CRP2-F1
#
_entry.id   AF-A0A1A8CRP2-F1
#
_cell.length_a   1.000
_cell.length_b   1.000
_cell.length_c   1.000
_cell.angle_alpha   90.00
_cell.angle_beta   90.00
_cell.angle_gamma   90.00
#
_symmetry.space_group_name_H-M   'P 1'
#
loop_
_entity.id
_entity.type
_entity.pdbx_description
1 polymer ?
#
loop_
_entity_poly.entity_id
_entity_poly.type
_entity_poly.pdbx_seq_one_letter_code
_entity_poly.pdbx_strand_id
1 'polypeptide(L)'
;MAAAVASWMQFARAAAIGWMPVASAAMPVPPRETHRARNGLIVLNVSGMKFQTWRDTLERYPDTLLGSSERDFFFLEENNEYFFDRDPDIFRHILNFYRTGKLHYPRQECISAYEEELAFFGILPEIIGDCCYEDYKDRRRENQERIQDDEDNDQTNELVSIDASFRETMWRAFENPHTSTMALVFYYVTGFFIAVSVMANVVETVPCGAAPNRVKQMSCGERYALAFFCLDTACVMIFTVEYLLRLVAAPSRYRFVRSVMSVIDVVAIMPY
;
A
#
# COMPACT_ATOMS: atom_id res chain seq x y z
N MET A 1 -20.21 -27.71 -15.06
CA MET A 1 -21.34 -28.18 -15.90
C MET A 1 -21.40 -27.58 -17.31
N ALA A 2 -20.58 -26.58 -17.66
CA ALA A 2 -20.57 -25.96 -19.00
C ALA A 2 -19.87 -26.81 -20.10
N ALA A 3 -18.90 -27.66 -19.75
CA ALA A 3 -18.18 -28.48 -20.73
C ALA A 3 -19.06 -29.56 -21.41
N ALA A 4 -20.11 -30.03 -20.73
CA ALA A 4 -21.00 -31.08 -21.25
C ALA A 4 -21.96 -30.55 -22.35
N VAL A 5 -22.29 -29.26 -22.32
CA VAL A 5 -23.21 -28.64 -23.29
C VAL A 5 -22.51 -28.41 -24.64
N ALA A 6 -21.22 -28.05 -24.61
CA ALA A 6 -20.41 -27.83 -25.82
C ALA A 6 -20.19 -29.13 -26.62
N SER A 7 -20.02 -30.27 -25.95
CA SER A 7 -19.87 -31.57 -26.62
C SER A 7 -21.14 -32.03 -27.33
N TRP A 8 -22.32 -31.74 -26.77
CA TRP A 8 -23.61 -32.14 -27.35
C TRP A 8 -23.89 -31.45 -28.70
N MET A 9 -23.43 -30.20 -28.85
CA MET A 9 -23.58 -29.42 -30.08
C MET A 9 -22.83 -30.03 -31.27
N GLN A 10 -21.69 -30.69 -31.04
CA GLN A 10 -20.92 -31.37 -32.09
C GLN A 10 -21.59 -32.68 -32.53
N PHE A 11 -22.14 -33.46 -31.60
CA PHE A 11 -22.90 -34.67 -31.93
C PHE A 11 -24.22 -34.35 -32.66
N ALA A 12 -24.93 -33.29 -32.26
CA ALA A 12 -26.15 -32.85 -32.96
C ALA A 12 -25.86 -32.42 -34.40
N ARG A 13 -24.74 -31.73 -34.65
CA ARG A 13 -24.29 -31.35 -36.00
C ARG A 13 -23.89 -32.55 -36.85
N ALA A 14 -23.17 -33.52 -36.28
CA ALA A 14 -22.81 -34.75 -36.98
C ALA A 14 -24.04 -35.62 -37.32
N ALA A 15 -25.01 -35.70 -36.40
CA ALA A 15 -26.28 -36.37 -36.64
C ALA A 15 -27.09 -35.66 -37.74
N ALA A 16 -27.18 -34.32 -37.73
CA ALA A 16 -27.90 -33.58 -38.78
C ALA A 16 -27.35 -33.82 -40.20
N ILE A 17 -26.03 -34.01 -40.34
CA ILE A 17 -25.39 -34.35 -41.62
C ILE A 17 -25.75 -35.78 -42.06
N GLY A 18 -25.84 -36.73 -41.12
CA GLY A 18 -26.22 -38.12 -41.41
C GLY A 18 -27.66 -38.31 -41.87
N TRP A 19 -28.55 -37.37 -41.57
CA TRP A 19 -29.97 -37.40 -41.96
C TRP A 19 -30.29 -36.61 -43.23
N MET A 20 -29.31 -35.89 -43.80
CA MET A 20 -29.48 -35.16 -45.08
C MET A 20 -30.02 -36.01 -46.25
N PRO A 21 -29.69 -37.32 -46.40
CA PRO A 21 -30.23 -38.11 -47.50
C PRO A 21 -31.71 -38.47 -47.38
N VAL A 22 -32.34 -38.27 -46.20
CA VAL A 22 -33.74 -38.65 -45.91
C VAL A 22 -34.68 -37.44 -45.92
N ALA A 23 -34.14 -36.23 -45.79
CA ALA A 23 -34.93 -35.00 -45.79
C ALA A 23 -35.21 -34.52 -47.22
N SER A 24 -36.28 -35.00 -47.84
CA SER A 24 -36.78 -34.51 -49.13
C SER A 24 -37.56 -33.19 -49.05
N ALA A 25 -37.64 -32.57 -47.86
CA ALA A 25 -38.26 -31.27 -47.65
C ALA A 25 -37.24 -30.15 -47.89
N ALA A 26 -37.64 -29.10 -48.61
CA ALA A 26 -36.83 -27.89 -48.75
C ALA A 26 -36.49 -27.33 -47.36
N MET A 27 -35.23 -26.89 -47.17
CA MET A 27 -34.83 -26.27 -45.91
C MET A 27 -35.78 -25.12 -45.55
N PRO A 28 -36.27 -25.05 -44.29
CA PRO A 28 -37.00 -23.87 -43.85
C PRO A 28 -36.13 -22.64 -44.08
N VAL A 29 -36.75 -21.56 -44.55
CA VAL A 29 -36.06 -20.29 -44.75
C VAL A 29 -35.40 -19.94 -43.41
N PRO A 30 -34.07 -19.67 -43.38
CA PRO A 30 -33.41 -19.29 -42.14
C PRO A 30 -34.17 -18.10 -41.55
N PRO A 31 -34.36 -18.05 -40.22
CA PRO A 31 -34.97 -16.88 -39.59
C PRO A 31 -34.27 -15.65 -40.15
N ARG A 32 -35.03 -14.75 -40.77
CA ARG A 32 -34.51 -13.42 -41.08
C ARG A 32 -34.28 -12.76 -39.72
N GLU A 33 -33.05 -12.87 -39.20
CA GLU A 33 -32.63 -12.04 -38.10
C GLU A 33 -32.91 -10.60 -38.52
N THR A 34 -33.78 -9.92 -37.80
CA THR A 34 -34.01 -8.50 -37.90
C THR A 34 -32.79 -7.77 -37.37
N HIS A 35 -31.63 -7.98 -38.00
CA HIS A 35 -30.32 -7.43 -37.65
C HIS A 35 -30.20 -5.93 -37.95
N ARG A 36 -31.30 -5.23 -38.27
CA ARG A 36 -31.30 -3.84 -38.73
C ARG A 36 -31.43 -2.79 -37.63
N ALA A 37 -31.47 -3.16 -36.35
CA ALA A 37 -31.43 -2.22 -35.22
C ALA A 37 -30.24 -2.43 -34.25
N ARG A 38 -29.34 -3.39 -34.52
CA ARG A 38 -28.37 -3.87 -33.51
C ARG A 38 -27.02 -3.15 -33.45
N ASN A 39 -26.67 -2.35 -34.46
CA ASN A 39 -25.32 -1.77 -34.58
C ASN A 39 -25.33 -0.24 -34.37
N GLY A 40 -25.90 0.22 -33.24
CA GLY A 40 -25.95 1.63 -32.89
C GLY A 40 -24.74 2.08 -32.06
N LEU A 41 -24.32 3.32 -32.28
CA LEU A 41 -23.54 4.07 -31.29
C LEU A 41 -24.40 4.25 -30.04
N ILE A 42 -23.80 4.02 -28.88
CA ILE A 42 -24.40 4.27 -27.56
C ILE A 42 -23.63 5.39 -26.87
N VAL A 43 -24.35 6.16 -26.06
CA VAL A 43 -23.80 7.27 -25.27
C VAL A 43 -23.70 6.83 -23.82
N LEU A 44 -22.50 6.96 -23.24
CA LEU A 44 -22.20 6.69 -21.83
C LEU A 44 -21.79 8.03 -21.20
N ASN A 45 -22.67 8.61 -20.40
CA ASN A 45 -22.44 9.86 -19.69
C ASN A 45 -21.92 9.53 -18.28
N VAL A 46 -20.67 9.90 -17.99
CA VAL A 46 -19.99 9.64 -16.71
C VAL A 46 -19.76 10.98 -16.01
N SER A 47 -20.61 11.28 -15.02
CA SER A 47 -20.67 12.55 -14.27
C SER A 47 -20.58 13.81 -15.16
N GLY A 48 -21.25 13.78 -16.32
CA GLY A 48 -21.30 14.87 -17.30
C GLY A 48 -20.36 14.70 -18.50
N MET A 49 -19.33 13.84 -18.41
CA MET A 49 -18.45 13.55 -19.53
C MET A 49 -19.07 12.49 -20.44
N LYS A 50 -19.34 12.84 -21.70
CA LYS A 50 -19.97 11.93 -22.66
C LYS A 50 -18.95 11.13 -23.45
N PHE A 51 -19.01 9.82 -23.28
CA PHE A 51 -18.29 8.85 -24.08
C PHE A 51 -19.23 8.21 -25.09
N GLN A 52 -18.69 7.84 -26.25
CA GLN A 52 -19.43 7.13 -27.28
C GLN A 52 -18.67 5.88 -27.71
N THR A 53 -19.42 4.80 -27.91
CA THR A 53 -18.87 3.54 -28.41
C THR A 53 -19.94 2.74 -29.14
N TRP A 54 -19.54 1.69 -29.85
CA TRP A 54 -20.47 0.77 -30.48
C TRP A 54 -21.04 -0.20 -29.45
N ARG A 55 -22.32 -0.54 -29.56
CA ARG A 55 -22.95 -1.59 -28.73
C ARG A 55 -22.13 -2.89 -28.75
N ASP A 56 -21.74 -3.36 -29.94
CA ASP A 56 -20.92 -4.55 -30.16
C ASP A 56 -19.57 -4.50 -29.42
N THR A 57 -19.03 -3.30 -29.14
CA THR A 57 -17.78 -3.16 -28.40
C THR A 57 -17.94 -3.57 -26.95
N LEU A 58 -19.08 -3.25 -26.34
CA LEU A 58 -19.38 -3.65 -24.96
C LEU A 58 -19.78 -5.12 -24.87
N GLU A 59 -20.56 -5.61 -25.85
CA GLU A 59 -21.05 -6.99 -25.91
C GLU A 59 -19.93 -8.05 -26.04
N ARG A 60 -18.68 -7.63 -26.33
CA ARG A 60 -17.51 -8.52 -26.28
C ARG A 60 -17.26 -9.16 -24.91
N TYR A 61 -17.68 -8.48 -23.83
CA TYR A 61 -17.44 -8.91 -22.45
C TYR A 61 -18.78 -8.96 -21.71
N PRO A 62 -19.64 -9.97 -21.99
CA PRO A 62 -21.00 -10.02 -21.45
C PRO A 62 -21.07 -10.22 -19.93
N ASP A 63 -19.98 -10.65 -19.30
CA ASP A 63 -19.90 -10.89 -17.85
C ASP A 63 -19.63 -9.60 -17.04
N THR A 64 -19.40 -8.47 -17.71
CA THR A 64 -19.17 -7.17 -17.06
C THR A 64 -20.45 -6.33 -17.04
N LEU A 65 -20.51 -5.29 -16.20
CA LEU A 65 -21.68 -4.41 -16.08
C LEU A 65 -22.08 -3.79 -17.43
N LEU A 66 -21.09 -3.25 -18.15
CA LEU A 66 -21.34 -2.56 -19.42
C LEU A 66 -21.66 -3.53 -20.56
N GLY A 67 -21.18 -4.78 -20.52
CA GLY A 67 -21.47 -5.78 -21.55
C GLY A 67 -22.75 -6.56 -21.33
N SER A 68 -23.24 -6.60 -20.09
CA SER A 68 -24.46 -7.28 -19.69
C SER A 68 -25.72 -6.40 -19.82
N SER A 69 -26.87 -6.97 -19.47
CA SER A 69 -28.13 -6.23 -19.31
C SER A 69 -28.14 -5.31 -18.08
N GLU A 70 -27.18 -5.42 -17.16
CA GLU A 70 -27.12 -4.57 -15.96
C GLU A 70 -26.95 -3.09 -16.32
N ARG A 71 -26.27 -2.80 -17.44
CA ARG A 71 -26.18 -1.43 -17.98
C ARG A 71 -27.54 -0.77 -18.16
N ASP A 72 -28.60 -1.54 -18.46
CA ASP A 72 -29.93 -0.99 -18.72
C ASP A 72 -30.60 -0.39 -17.47
N PHE A 73 -30.12 -0.70 -16.25
CA PHE A 73 -30.52 0.00 -15.02
C PHE A 73 -30.07 1.47 -14.99
N PHE A 74 -29.05 1.82 -15.78
CA PHE A 74 -28.48 3.18 -15.85
C PHE A 74 -28.98 3.98 -17.05
N PHE A 75 -29.93 3.45 -17.82
CA PHE A 75 -30.44 4.10 -19.01
C PHE A 75 -31.44 5.21 -18.67
N LEU A 76 -31.19 6.42 -19.17
CA LEU A 76 -32.09 7.57 -19.08
C LEU A 76 -32.82 7.76 -20.40
N GLU A 77 -34.11 7.42 -20.42
CA GLU A 77 -34.94 7.46 -21.62
C GLU A 77 -35.14 8.89 -22.17
N GLU A 78 -35.17 9.90 -21.29
CA GLU A 78 -35.34 11.31 -21.65
C GLU A 78 -34.22 11.83 -22.57
N ASN A 79 -32.98 11.41 -22.29
CA ASN A 79 -31.77 11.85 -23.00
C ASN A 79 -31.24 10.79 -23.97
N ASN A 80 -31.83 9.58 -23.96
CA ASN A 80 -31.37 8.42 -24.72
C ASN A 80 -29.87 8.11 -24.49
N GLU A 81 -29.44 8.13 -23.22
CA GLU A 81 -28.06 7.87 -22.81
C GLU A 81 -28.00 7.06 -21.51
N TYR A 82 -26.88 6.39 -21.25
CA TYR A 82 -26.62 5.74 -19.97
C TYR A 82 -25.88 6.70 -19.06
N PHE A 83 -26.35 6.90 -17.83
CA PHE A 83 -25.74 7.83 -16.87
C PHE A 83 -25.10 7.09 -15.69
N PHE A 84 -23.83 7.43 -15.42
CA PHE A 84 -23.05 6.92 -14.30
C PHE A 84 -22.53 8.09 -13.49
N ASP A 85 -22.83 8.12 -12.19
CA ASP A 85 -22.24 9.09 -11.27
C ASP A 85 -20.93 8.54 -10.71
N ARG A 86 -19.89 8.54 -11.55
CA ARG A 86 -18.60 7.85 -11.35
C ARG A 86 -17.46 8.68 -11.93
N ASP A 87 -16.23 8.26 -11.69
CA ASP A 87 -15.04 8.98 -12.13
C ASP A 87 -14.83 8.89 -13.67
N PRO A 88 -14.92 10.02 -14.42
CA PRO A 88 -14.76 10.01 -15.87
C PRO A 88 -13.30 9.78 -16.31
N ASP A 89 -12.33 10.10 -15.46
CA ASP A 89 -10.92 9.98 -15.75
C ASP A 89 -10.46 8.52 -15.62
N ILE A 90 -10.99 7.76 -14.68
CA ILE A 90 -10.75 6.31 -14.64
C ILE A 90 -11.55 5.61 -15.75
N PHE A 91 -12.75 6.08 -16.06
CA PHE A 91 -13.64 5.47 -17.06
C PHE A 91 -13.03 5.35 -18.46
N ARG A 92 -12.19 6.30 -18.90
CA ARG A 92 -11.47 6.17 -20.19
C ARG A 92 -10.64 4.88 -20.28
N HIS A 93 -10.05 4.42 -19.16
CA HIS A 93 -9.26 3.19 -19.14
C HIS A 93 -10.16 1.95 -19.21
N ILE A 94 -11.29 1.98 -18.52
CA ILE A 94 -12.34 0.95 -18.60
C ILE A 94 -12.86 0.83 -20.04
N LEU A 95 -13.21 1.95 -20.68
CA LEU A 95 -13.71 1.92 -22.05
C LEU A 95 -12.66 1.42 -23.06
N ASN A 96 -11.39 1.76 -22.84
CA ASN A 96 -10.29 1.26 -23.67
C ASN A 96 -10.08 -0.26 -23.53
N PHE A 97 -10.38 -0.85 -22.37
CA PHE A 97 -10.41 -2.30 -22.23
C PHE A 97 -11.41 -2.95 -23.19
N TYR A 98 -12.66 -2.46 -23.30
CA TYR A 98 -13.62 -3.00 -24.27
C TYR A 98 -13.20 -2.83 -25.74
N ARG A 99 -12.45 -1.76 -26.04
CA ARG A 99 -11.97 -1.45 -27.40
C ARG A 99 -10.79 -2.31 -27.82
N THR A 100 -9.84 -2.54 -26.92
CA THR A 100 -8.54 -3.16 -27.23
C THR A 100 -8.41 -4.59 -26.70
N GLY A 101 -9.24 -4.96 -25.73
CA GLY A 101 -9.16 -6.20 -24.97
C GLY A 101 -8.00 -6.27 -23.97
N LYS A 102 -7.28 -5.16 -23.75
CA LYS A 102 -6.17 -5.09 -22.79
C LYS A 102 -6.49 -4.07 -21.71
N LEU A 103 -6.42 -4.49 -20.46
CA LEU A 103 -6.58 -3.61 -19.31
C LEU A 103 -5.22 -3.06 -18.89
N HIS A 104 -5.12 -1.73 -18.80
CA HIS A 104 -3.88 -1.03 -18.43
C HIS A 104 -4.10 -0.25 -17.14
N TYR A 105 -3.16 -0.39 -16.20
CA TYR A 105 -3.16 0.35 -14.94
C TYR A 105 -2.60 1.78 -15.16
N PRO A 106 -3.36 2.85 -14.84
CA PRO A 106 -2.89 4.22 -14.96
C PRO A 106 -2.07 4.64 -13.72
N ARG A 107 -0.76 4.84 -13.90
CA ARG A 107 0.20 5.15 -12.81
C ARG A 107 -0.07 6.44 -12.03
N GLN A 108 -0.84 7.36 -12.61
CA GLN A 108 -1.17 8.66 -12.02
C GLN A 108 -2.40 8.61 -11.11
N GLU A 109 -3.22 7.56 -11.22
CA GLU A 109 -4.44 7.43 -10.44
C GLU A 109 -4.18 6.73 -9.10
N CYS A 110 -5.01 7.03 -8.11
CA CYS A 110 -5.03 6.29 -6.86
C CYS A 110 -5.43 4.84 -7.12
N ILE A 111 -4.69 3.88 -6.54
CA ILE A 111 -4.97 2.47 -6.79
C ILE A 111 -6.30 2.02 -6.18
N SER A 112 -6.66 2.49 -4.98
CA SER A 112 -7.97 2.18 -4.38
C SER A 112 -9.11 2.66 -5.28
N ALA A 113 -9.04 3.92 -5.74
CA ALA A 113 -10.07 4.47 -6.64
C ALA A 113 -10.17 3.67 -7.95
N TYR A 114 -9.03 3.29 -8.53
CA TYR A 114 -9.02 2.47 -9.74
C TYR A 114 -9.66 1.09 -9.52
N GLU A 115 -9.34 0.41 -8.42
CA GLU A 115 -9.94 -0.87 -8.06
C GLU A 115 -11.44 -0.78 -7.77
N GLU A 116 -11.89 0.29 -7.13
CA GLU A 116 -13.31 0.56 -6.89
C GLU A 116 -14.08 0.73 -8.20
N GLU A 117 -13.52 1.41 -9.19
CA GLU A 117 -14.12 1.53 -10.52
C GLU A 117 -14.11 0.19 -11.26
N LEU A 118 -13.01 -0.56 -11.23
CA LEU A 118 -12.97 -1.90 -11.83
C LEU A 118 -14.03 -2.83 -11.21
N ALA A 119 -14.16 -2.82 -9.89
CA ALA A 119 -15.17 -3.59 -9.18
C ALA A 119 -16.60 -3.16 -9.56
N PHE A 120 -16.86 -1.85 -9.66
CA PHE A 120 -18.16 -1.32 -10.08
C PHE A 120 -18.54 -1.78 -11.48
N PHE A 121 -17.62 -1.72 -12.44
CA PHE A 121 -17.89 -2.15 -13.82
C PHE A 121 -17.78 -3.67 -14.03
N GLY A 122 -17.52 -4.45 -12.96
CA GLY A 122 -17.44 -5.91 -13.01
C GLY A 122 -16.22 -6.42 -13.77
N ILE A 123 -15.11 -5.68 -13.75
CA ILE A 123 -13.85 -6.05 -14.39
C ILE A 123 -12.88 -6.56 -13.33
N LEU A 124 -12.40 -7.79 -13.50
CA LEU A 124 -11.43 -8.41 -12.60
C LEU A 124 -10.06 -7.74 -12.71
N PRO A 125 -9.42 -7.26 -11.63
CA PRO A 125 -8.08 -6.69 -11.71
C PRO A 125 -7.01 -7.67 -12.22
N GLU A 126 -7.26 -8.99 -12.14
CA GLU A 126 -6.35 -10.04 -12.59
C GLU A 126 -6.14 -10.06 -14.12
N ILE A 127 -6.99 -9.38 -14.89
CA ILE A 127 -6.84 -9.29 -16.36
C ILE A 127 -5.98 -8.09 -16.80
N ILE A 128 -5.34 -7.38 -15.87
CA ILE A 128 -4.35 -6.35 -16.19
C ILE A 128 -3.23 -6.97 -17.04
N GLY A 129 -2.90 -6.32 -18.15
CA GLY A 129 -1.88 -6.82 -19.07
C GLY A 129 -0.48 -6.76 -18.50
N ASP A 130 0.38 -7.69 -18.95
CA ASP A 130 1.77 -7.87 -18.50
C ASP A 130 2.60 -6.57 -18.44
N CYS A 131 2.33 -5.62 -19.35
CA CYS A 131 3.06 -4.35 -19.42
C CYS A 131 2.85 -3.44 -18.20
N CYS A 132 1.76 -3.63 -17.44
CA CYS A 132 1.42 -2.79 -16.28
C CYS A 132 1.20 -3.62 -15.01
N TYR A 133 1.31 -4.96 -15.09
CA TYR A 133 0.97 -5.88 -14.02
C TYR A 133 1.86 -5.69 -12.78
N GLU A 134 3.18 -5.60 -12.97
CA GLU A 134 4.10 -5.41 -11.84
C GLU A 134 3.87 -4.08 -11.14
N ASP A 135 3.71 -2.98 -11.89
CA ASP A 135 3.42 -1.65 -11.30
C ASP A 135 2.14 -1.67 -10.46
N TYR A 136 1.08 -2.30 -10.97
CA TYR A 136 -0.20 -2.44 -10.27
C TYR A 136 -0.02 -3.25 -8.98
N LYS A 137 0.65 -4.40 -9.07
CA LYS A 137 0.87 -5.30 -7.94
C LYS A 137 1.68 -4.64 -6.83
N ASP A 138 2.74 -3.93 -7.19
CA ASP A 138 3.59 -3.22 -6.22
C ASP A 138 2.80 -2.12 -5.50
N ARG A 139 2.05 -1.31 -6.25
CA ARG A 139 1.21 -0.25 -5.68
C ARG A 139 0.08 -0.80 -4.82
N ARG A 140 -0.49 -1.97 -5.17
CA ARG A 140 -1.56 -2.62 -4.40
C ARG A 140 -1.02 -3.06 -3.05
N ARG A 141 0.15 -3.70 -3.06
CA ARG A 141 0.83 -4.15 -1.86
C ARG A 141 1.20 -2.97 -0.95
N GLU A 142 1.82 -1.92 -1.49
CA GLU A 142 2.21 -0.74 -0.72
C GLU A 142 1.00 -0.07 -0.06
N ASN A 143 -0.09 0.08 -0.81
CA ASN A 143 -1.32 0.69 -0.29
C ASN A 143 -1.96 -0.17 0.80
N GLN A 144 -1.95 -1.49 0.64
CA GLN A 144 -2.46 -2.42 1.64
C GLN A 144 -1.62 -2.41 2.93
N GLU A 145 -0.29 -2.34 2.81
CA GLU A 145 0.62 -2.21 3.97
C GLU A 145 0.34 -0.91 4.74
N ARG A 146 0.14 0.22 4.05
CA ARG A 146 -0.19 1.51 4.70
C ARG A 146 -1.53 1.48 5.42
N ILE A 147 -2.58 0.92 4.81
CA ILE A 147 -3.90 0.81 5.43
C ILE A 147 -3.81 -0.07 6.69
N GLN A 148 -3.06 -1.16 6.63
CA GLN A 148 -2.85 -2.04 7.78
C GLN A 148 -2.09 -1.32 8.91
N ASP A 149 -1.04 -0.57 8.60
CA ASP A 149 -0.28 0.21 9.58
C ASP A 149 -1.17 1.28 10.27
N ASP A 150 -2.06 1.93 9.51
CA ASP A 150 -3.01 2.92 10.03
C ASP A 150 -4.06 2.25 10.95
N GLU A 151 -4.63 1.11 10.53
CA GLU A 151 -5.58 0.33 11.34
C GLU A 151 -4.96 -0.19 12.65
N ASP A 152 -3.72 -0.69 12.59
CA ASP A 152 -2.99 -1.17 13.77
C ASP A 152 -2.70 -0.02 14.75
N ASN A 153 -2.39 1.18 14.24
CA ASN A 153 -2.15 2.36 15.06
C ASN A 153 -3.43 2.87 15.73
N ASP A 154 -4.55 2.93 15.01
CA ASP A 154 -5.84 3.34 15.55
C ASP A 154 -6.36 2.34 16.60
N GLN A 155 -6.29 1.03 16.33
CA GLN A 155 -6.65 0.00 17.32
C GLN A 155 -5.77 0.06 18.55
N THR A 156 -4.46 0.28 18.37
CA THR A 156 -3.52 0.45 19.48
C THR A 156 -3.86 1.69 20.30
N ASN A 157 -4.25 2.81 19.68
CA ASN A 157 -4.64 4.02 20.40
C ASN A 157 -5.95 3.86 21.17
N GLU A 158 -6.96 3.20 20.57
CA GLU A 158 -8.26 2.98 21.22
C GLU A 158 -8.15 2.03 22.42
N LEU A 159 -7.51 0.86 22.29
CA LEU A 159 -7.37 -0.11 23.40
C LEU A 159 -6.67 0.48 24.61
N VAL A 160 -5.76 1.40 24.35
CA VAL A 160 -4.85 2.00 25.33
C VAL A 160 -5.51 3.14 26.09
N SER A 161 -6.39 3.90 25.43
CA SER A 161 -7.06 5.06 26.04
C SER A 161 -7.98 4.69 27.22
N ILE A 162 -8.34 3.40 27.34
CA ILE A 162 -9.32 2.92 28.31
C ILE A 162 -8.69 2.51 29.67
N ASP A 163 -7.40 2.12 29.72
CA ASP A 163 -6.80 1.62 30.99
C ASP A 163 -5.24 1.65 31.04
N ALA A 164 -4.58 2.64 30.41
CA ALA A 164 -3.11 2.70 30.39
C ALA A 164 -2.49 2.88 31.79
N SER A 165 -1.78 1.85 32.26
CA SER A 165 -0.94 1.94 33.46
C SER A 165 0.18 2.97 33.25
N PHE A 166 0.61 3.65 34.32
CA PHE A 166 1.74 4.59 34.31
C PHE A 166 2.99 4.02 33.61
N ARG A 167 3.22 2.71 33.76
CA ARG A 167 4.32 1.99 33.10
C ARG A 167 4.21 2.01 31.57
N GLU A 168 3.01 1.81 31.03
CA GLU A 168 2.78 1.81 29.58
C GLU A 168 2.86 3.22 29.00
N THR A 169 2.35 4.21 29.74
CA THR A 169 2.51 5.62 29.40
C THR A 169 4.00 5.99 29.34
N MET A 170 4.79 5.53 30.31
CA MET A 170 6.23 5.75 30.33
C MET A 170 6.94 5.03 29.17
N TRP A 171 6.55 3.79 28.84
CA TRP A 171 7.10 3.05 27.70
C TRP A 171 6.84 3.77 26.36
N ARG A 172 5.61 4.24 26.12
CA ARG A 172 5.27 4.99 24.90
C ARG A 172 5.98 6.33 24.80
N ALA A 173 6.20 7.00 25.93
CA ALA A 173 6.98 8.23 25.95
C ALA A 173 8.43 8.02 25.49
N PHE A 174 9.01 6.83 25.71
CA PHE A 174 10.34 6.49 25.20
C PHE A 174 10.36 6.08 23.72
N GLU A 175 9.32 5.40 23.25
CA GLU A 175 9.28 4.87 21.88
C GLU A 175 8.84 5.93 20.86
N ASN A 176 7.92 6.83 21.25
CA ASN A 176 7.39 7.87 20.38
C ASN A 176 7.48 9.25 21.07
N PRO A 177 8.49 10.09 20.71
CA PRO A 177 8.71 11.38 21.36
C PRO A 177 7.59 12.40 21.13
N HIS A 178 6.72 12.17 20.13
CA HIS A 178 5.59 13.03 19.80
C HIS A 178 4.31 12.72 20.59
N THR A 179 4.29 11.65 21.39
CA THR A 179 3.09 11.26 22.14
C THR A 179 2.77 12.19 23.32
N SER A 180 3.78 12.83 23.91
CA SER A 180 3.59 13.78 25.00
C SER A 180 4.68 14.85 25.04
N THR A 181 4.35 16.01 25.62
CA THR A 181 5.34 17.07 25.85
C THR A 181 6.50 16.60 26.75
N MET A 182 6.22 15.74 27.73
CA MET A 182 7.24 15.12 28.58
C MET A 182 8.18 14.21 27.78
N ALA A 183 7.64 13.36 26.90
CA ALA A 183 8.40 12.52 25.99
C ALA A 183 9.36 13.36 25.12
N LEU A 184 8.85 14.47 24.59
CA LEU A 184 9.63 15.40 23.77
C LEU A 184 10.79 16.01 24.57
N VAL A 185 10.57 16.41 25.82
CA VAL A 185 11.63 16.93 26.70
C VAL A 185 12.71 15.87 26.96
N PHE A 186 12.31 14.64 27.30
CA PHE A 186 13.26 13.55 27.48
C PHE A 186 14.09 13.30 26.22
N TYR A 187 13.45 13.23 25.05
CA TYR A 187 14.11 13.06 23.76
C TYR A 187 15.18 14.12 23.47
N TYR A 188 14.88 15.41 23.71
CA TYR A 188 15.87 16.46 23.49
C TYR A 188 17.01 16.44 24.52
N VAL A 189 16.71 16.10 25.78
CA VAL A 189 17.74 15.99 26.83
C VAL A 189 18.69 14.84 26.53
N THR A 190 18.17 13.65 26.20
CA THR A 190 18.99 12.48 25.88
C THR A 190 19.79 12.70 24.61
N GLY A 191 19.18 13.28 23.57
CA GLY A 191 19.87 13.67 22.35
C GLY A 191 21.02 14.67 22.57
N PHE A 192 20.84 15.63 23.49
CA PHE A 192 21.90 16.57 23.87
C PHE A 192 23.11 15.85 24.51
N PHE A 193 22.87 14.95 25.47
CA PHE A 193 23.97 14.21 26.11
C PHE A 193 24.67 13.22 25.17
N ILE A 194 23.95 12.62 24.21
CA ILE A 194 24.55 11.83 23.13
C ILE A 194 25.47 12.71 22.27
N ALA A 195 25.04 13.91 21.90
CA ALA A 195 25.89 14.83 21.14
C ALA A 195 27.15 15.24 21.92
N VAL A 196 27.01 15.52 23.22
CA VAL A 196 28.13 15.86 24.10
C VAL A 196 29.11 14.70 24.24
N SER A 197 28.63 13.46 24.44
CA SER A 197 29.51 12.28 24.57
C SER A 197 30.27 11.99 23.27
N VAL A 198 29.59 12.06 22.12
CA VAL A 198 30.23 11.90 20.81
C VAL A 198 31.27 12.99 20.58
N MET A 199 30.95 14.24 20.90
CA MET A 199 31.90 15.35 20.77
C MET A 199 33.10 15.17 21.69
N ALA A 200 32.90 14.77 22.94
CA ALA A 200 33.99 14.51 23.89
C ALA A 200 34.93 13.41 23.39
N ASN A 201 34.38 12.28 22.92
CA ASN A 201 35.16 11.20 22.31
C ASN A 201 35.98 11.67 21.11
N VAL A 202 35.40 12.53 20.26
CA VAL A 202 36.13 13.13 19.12
C VAL A 202 37.26 14.02 19.64
N VAL A 203 36.99 14.95 20.56
CA VAL A 203 38.01 15.88 21.07
C VAL A 203 39.12 15.15 21.83
N GLU A 204 38.80 14.08 22.55
CA GLU A 204 39.80 13.27 23.29
C GLU A 204 40.92 12.77 22.36
N THR A 205 40.57 12.40 21.12
CA THR A 205 41.52 11.91 20.10
C THR A 205 42.31 13.01 19.38
N VAL A 206 41.93 14.29 19.51
CA VAL A 206 42.58 15.41 18.83
C VAL A 206 43.88 15.82 19.56
N PRO A 207 44.97 16.15 18.84
CA PRO A 207 46.20 16.66 19.46
C PRO A 207 46.02 18.07 20.05
N CYS A 208 46.31 18.23 21.34
CA CYS A 208 46.10 19.47 22.12
C CYS A 208 47.40 20.27 22.37
N GLY A 209 48.25 20.36 21.34
CA GLY A 209 49.50 21.10 21.36
C GLY A 209 50.64 20.42 22.14
N ALA A 210 51.86 20.93 21.97
CA ALA A 210 53.05 20.41 22.66
C ALA A 210 53.16 20.97 24.09
N ALA A 211 53.41 20.11 25.07
CA ALA A 211 53.77 20.54 26.42
C ALA A 211 55.20 21.14 26.40
N PRO A 212 55.49 22.19 27.20
CA PRO A 212 56.84 22.70 27.32
C PRO A 212 57.72 21.57 27.89
N ASN A 213 58.69 21.09 27.10
CA ASN A 213 59.63 19.98 27.36
C ASN A 213 59.27 18.54 26.87
N ARG A 214 58.32 18.32 25.96
CA ARG A 214 58.18 17.02 25.24
C ARG A 214 58.06 17.20 23.72
N VAL A 215 58.83 16.40 22.96
CA VAL A 215 58.83 16.37 21.48
C VAL A 215 57.55 15.71 20.92
N LYS A 216 56.83 14.92 21.73
CA LYS A 216 55.63 14.20 21.32
C LYS A 216 54.39 15.10 21.47
N GLN A 217 53.60 15.24 20.40
CA GLN A 217 52.27 15.86 20.47
C GLN A 217 51.39 15.04 21.44
N MET A 218 50.75 15.72 22.38
CA MET A 218 49.91 15.11 23.42
C MET A 218 48.44 15.26 23.01
N SER A 219 47.61 14.23 23.23
CA SER A 219 46.18 14.33 22.94
C SER A 219 45.46 15.21 23.98
N CYS A 220 44.28 15.72 23.65
CA CYS A 220 43.46 16.46 24.60
C CYS A 220 43.05 15.57 25.79
N GLY A 221 42.82 14.27 25.54
CA GLY A 221 42.56 13.28 26.58
C GLY A 221 43.68 13.20 27.63
N GLU A 222 44.94 13.13 27.20
CA GLU A 222 46.09 13.07 28.12
C GLU A 222 46.29 14.37 28.91
N ARG A 223 45.98 15.53 28.31
CA ARG A 223 46.17 16.84 28.93
C ARG A 223 45.09 17.17 29.97
N TYR A 224 43.85 16.79 29.68
CA TYR A 224 42.68 17.07 30.50
C TYR A 224 42.00 15.79 30.99
N ALA A 225 42.80 14.78 31.36
CA ALA A 225 42.33 13.45 31.74
C ALA A 225 41.23 13.47 32.81
N LEU A 226 41.36 14.33 33.84
CA LEU A 226 40.33 14.45 34.89
C LEU A 226 39.00 15.01 34.35
N ALA A 227 39.05 15.94 33.39
CA ALA A 227 37.84 16.55 32.83
C ALA A 227 37.08 15.56 31.93
N PHE A 228 37.80 14.84 31.06
CA PHE A 228 37.23 13.79 30.23
C PHE A 228 36.68 12.64 31.09
N PHE A 229 37.45 12.17 32.07
CA PHE A 229 37.00 11.15 33.02
C PHE A 229 35.69 11.53 33.73
N CYS A 230 35.57 12.77 34.22
CA CYS A 230 34.34 13.26 34.84
C CYS A 230 33.17 13.34 33.85
N LEU A 231 33.42 13.77 32.61
CA LEU A 231 32.41 13.86 31.56
C LEU A 231 31.92 12.47 31.15
N ASP A 232 32.82 11.53 30.88
CA ASP A 232 32.49 10.17 30.48
C ASP A 232 31.72 9.45 31.58
N THR A 233 32.17 9.60 32.83
CA THR A 233 31.47 9.04 33.99
C THR A 233 30.06 9.62 34.11
N ALA A 234 29.88 10.93 33.89
CA ALA A 234 28.55 11.55 33.91
C ALA A 234 27.65 11.05 32.77
N CYS A 235 28.19 10.92 31.54
CA CYS A 235 27.46 10.40 30.40
C CYS A 235 27.02 8.94 30.60
N VAL A 236 27.92 8.07 31.08
CA VAL A 236 27.60 6.67 31.40
C VAL A 236 26.54 6.60 32.50
N MET A 237 26.63 7.42 33.54
CA MET A 237 25.61 7.49 34.60
C MET A 237 24.23 7.91 34.06
N ILE A 238 24.17 8.82 33.10
CA ILE A 238 22.89 9.24 32.49
C ILE A 238 22.33 8.13 31.60
N PHE A 239 23.15 7.53 30.72
CA PHE A 239 22.71 6.46 29.83
C PHE A 239 22.31 5.20 30.60
N THR A 240 22.99 4.88 31.70
CA THR A 240 22.57 3.78 32.59
C THR A 240 21.20 4.02 33.21
N VAL A 241 20.95 5.23 33.74
CA VAL A 241 19.63 5.58 34.28
C VAL A 241 18.56 5.52 33.20
N GLU A 242 18.83 6.07 32.02
CA GLU A 242 17.91 6.02 30.88
C GLU A 242 17.59 4.57 30.47
N TYR A 243 18.61 3.73 30.32
CA TYR A 243 18.46 2.31 30.00
C TYR A 243 17.64 1.57 31.04
N LEU A 244 17.89 1.81 32.34
CA LEU A 244 17.14 1.20 33.43
C LEU A 244 15.67 1.64 33.43
N LEU A 245 15.41 2.92 33.16
CA LEU A 245 14.04 3.43 33.03
C LEU A 245 13.31 2.76 31.86
N ARG A 246 13.96 2.61 30.70
CA ARG A 246 13.42 1.87 29.55
C ARG A 246 13.18 0.39 29.87
N LEU A 247 14.11 -0.26 30.56
CA LEU A 247 14.00 -1.67 30.96
C LEU A 247 12.85 -1.91 31.95
N VAL A 248 12.61 -0.97 32.88
CA VAL A 248 11.50 -1.05 33.84
C VAL A 248 10.16 -0.73 33.17
N ALA A 249 10.14 0.22 32.24
CA ALA A 249 8.97 0.56 31.43
C ALA A 249 8.56 -0.56 30.48
N ALA A 250 9.52 -1.34 29.97
CA ALA A 250 9.28 -2.36 28.95
C ALA A 250 8.24 -3.40 29.38
N PRO A 251 7.24 -3.71 28.52
CA PRO A 251 6.22 -4.73 28.83
C PRO A 251 6.84 -6.13 28.96
N SER A 252 7.86 -6.43 28.16
CA SER A 252 8.62 -7.68 28.22
C SER A 252 10.14 -7.43 28.23
N ARG A 253 10.74 -7.49 29.42
CA ARG A 253 12.16 -7.19 29.65
C ARG A 253 13.11 -8.03 28.79
N TYR A 254 12.81 -9.31 28.61
CA TYR A 254 13.65 -10.21 27.81
C TYR A 254 13.64 -9.86 26.32
N ARG A 255 12.48 -9.46 25.77
CA ARG A 255 12.39 -9.00 24.38
C ARG A 255 13.10 -7.66 24.23
N PHE A 256 12.94 -6.75 25.19
CA PHE A 256 13.61 -5.46 25.19
C PHE A 256 15.14 -5.62 25.16
N VAL A 257 15.73 -6.37 26.09
CA VAL A 257 17.20 -6.57 26.15
C VAL A 257 17.76 -7.18 24.86
N ARG A 258 16.95 -7.94 24.12
CA ARG A 258 17.34 -8.56 22.86
C ARG A 258 17.10 -7.69 21.62
N SER A 259 16.45 -6.54 21.78
CA SER A 259 16.20 -5.60 20.69
C SER A 259 17.48 -4.84 20.29
N VAL A 260 17.60 -4.50 19.01
CA VAL A 260 18.79 -3.82 18.48
C VAL A 260 19.05 -2.48 19.18
N MET A 261 17.99 -1.70 19.44
CA MET A 261 18.09 -0.42 20.15
C MET A 261 18.64 -0.60 21.58
N SER A 262 18.14 -1.60 22.31
CA SER A 262 18.62 -1.90 23.67
C SER A 262 20.08 -2.37 23.68
N VAL A 263 20.51 -3.14 22.67
CA VAL A 263 21.91 -3.57 22.54
C VAL A 263 22.83 -2.35 22.32
N ILE A 264 22.41 -1.39 21.49
CA ILE A 264 23.16 -0.15 21.27
C ILE A 264 23.33 0.62 22.59
N ASP A 265 22.25 0.78 23.37
CA ASP A 265 22.30 1.44 24.67
C ASP A 265 23.29 0.75 25.64
N VAL A 266 23.28 -0.59 25.69
CA VAL A 266 24.23 -1.36 26.52
C VAL A 266 25.67 -1.17 26.05
N VAL A 267 25.92 -1.20 24.75
CA VAL A 267 27.26 -0.98 24.18
C VAL A 267 27.75 0.44 24.48
N ALA A 268 26.86 1.44 24.48
CA ALA A 268 27.18 2.83 24.81
C ALA A 268 27.50 3.06 26.31
N ILE A 269 26.99 2.20 27.20
CA ILE A 269 27.28 2.19 28.64
C ILE A 269 28.56 1.40 28.97
N MET A 270 28.90 0.42 28.13
CA MET A 270 30.05 -0.45 28.33
C MET A 270 31.44 0.23 28.29
N PRO A 271 31.68 1.49 27.86
CA PRO A 271 33.03 2.04 27.90
C PRO A 271 33.40 2.48 29.32
N TYR A 272 34.05 1.53 30.01
CA TYR A 272 35.21 1.70 30.88
C TYR A 272 36.22 0.58 30.56
#